data_AF-A0A8S1JTF1-F1
#
_entry.id   AF-A0A8S1JTF1-F1
#
_cell.length_a   1.000
_cell.length_b   1.000
_cell.length_c   1.000
_cell.angle_alpha   90.00
_cell.angle_beta   90.00
_cell.angle_gamma   90.00
#
_symmetry.space_group_name_H-M   'P 1'
#
loop_
_entity.id
_entity.type
_entity.pdbx_description
1 polymer ?
#
loop_
_entity_poly.entity_id
_entity_poly.type
_entity_poly.pdbx_seq_one_letter_code
_entity_poly.pdbx_strand_id
1 'polypeptide(L)'
;MFTEQPYYEAKVFLKSYNDAIGCLREAAEQKAQVEFQEHVLQSLSTARTRQELDVRDGQVVAGLNFGQSKQTKLFQFSNFVFAKYLKGFEEYTGNFKGFQQILTEGLKKMKSDVK
;
A
#
# COMPACT_ATOMS: atom_id res chain seq x y z
N MET A 1 -12.51 -10.07 -53.45
CA MET A 1 -12.68 -11.07 -52.38
C MET A 1 -11.29 -11.30 -51.81
N PHE A 2 -11.01 -10.88 -50.57
CA PHE A 2 -9.72 -11.19 -49.94
C PHE A 2 -9.59 -12.72 -49.90
N THR A 3 -8.49 -13.27 -50.38
CA THR A 3 -8.23 -14.71 -50.29
C THR A 3 -8.27 -15.13 -48.82
N GLU A 4 -8.72 -16.35 -48.51
CA GLU A 4 -8.93 -16.78 -47.11
C GLU A 4 -7.62 -16.87 -46.31
N GLN A 5 -6.50 -16.99 -47.02
CA GLN A 5 -5.18 -17.25 -46.45
C GLN A 5 -4.61 -16.04 -45.67
N PRO A 6 -4.62 -14.79 -46.21
CA PRO A 6 -4.28 -13.60 -45.43
C PRO A 6 -5.13 -13.40 -44.17
N TYR A 7 -6.41 -13.79 -44.20
CA TYR A 7 -7.29 -13.65 -43.04
C TYR A 7 -6.92 -14.65 -41.92
N TYR A 8 -6.57 -15.88 -42.31
CA TYR A 8 -6.07 -16.88 -41.38
C TYR A 8 -4.73 -16.45 -40.75
N GLU A 9 -3.79 -15.97 -41.56
CA GLU A 9 -2.50 -15.47 -41.10
C GLU A 9 -2.65 -14.29 -40.12
N ALA A 10 -3.53 -13.33 -40.44
CA ALA A 10 -3.83 -12.22 -39.54
C ALA A 10 -4.43 -12.69 -38.21
N LYS A 11 -5.31 -13.70 -38.23
CA LYS A 11 -5.92 -14.26 -37.02
C LYS A 11 -4.89 -14.98 -36.13
N VAL A 12 -3.99 -15.76 -36.74
CA VAL A 12 -2.89 -16.41 -36.01
C VAL A 12 -1.96 -15.37 -35.41
N PHE A 13 -1.61 -14.33 -36.17
CA PHE A 13 -0.78 -13.24 -35.68
C PHE A 13 -1.42 -12.50 -34.49
N LEU A 14 -2.70 -12.11 -34.60
CA LEU A 14 -3.42 -11.43 -33.53
C LEU A 14 -3.53 -12.28 -32.26
N LYS A 15 -3.74 -13.60 -32.42
CA LYS A 15 -3.76 -14.53 -31.28
C LYS A 15 -2.39 -14.61 -30.61
N SER A 16 -1.33 -14.84 -31.39
CA SER A 16 0.04 -14.89 -30.86
C SER A 16 0.46 -13.58 -30.19
N TYR A 17 0.02 -12.44 -30.73
CA TYR A 17 0.25 -11.12 -30.13
C TYR A 17 -0.46 -10.98 -28.78
N ASN A 18 -1.72 -11.42 -28.69
CA ASN A 18 -2.49 -11.41 -27.44
C ASN A 18 -1.89 -12.35 -26.39
N ASP A 19 -1.47 -13.55 -26.80
CA ASP A 19 -0.80 -14.52 -25.92
C ASP A 19 0.54 -13.96 -25.40
N ALA A 20 1.31 -13.26 -26.25
CA ALA A 20 2.55 -12.60 -25.85
C ALA A 20 2.30 -11.47 -24.83
N ILE A 21 1.25 -10.66 -25.02
CA ILE A 21 0.85 -9.64 -24.03
C ILE A 21 0.46 -10.28 -22.71
N GLY A 22 -0.31 -11.38 -22.75
CA GLY A 22 -0.67 -12.15 -21.56
C GLY A 22 0.55 -12.62 -20.78
N CYS A 23 1.52 -13.24 -21.47
CA CYS A 23 2.77 -13.70 -20.87
C CYS A 23 3.59 -12.54 -20.26
N LEU A 24 3.68 -11.40 -20.97
CA LEU A 24 4.38 -10.22 -20.45
C LEU A 24 3.74 -9.67 -19.18
N ARG A 25 2.40 -9.66 -19.13
CA ARG A 25 1.66 -9.22 -17.95
C ARG A 25 1.88 -10.15 -16.77
N GLU A 26 1.74 -11.45 -16.95
CA GLU A 26 1.97 -12.44 -15.90
C GLU A 26 3.41 -12.39 -15.37
N ALA A 27 4.40 -12.27 -16.26
CA ALA A 27 5.80 -12.12 -15.88
C ALA A 27 6.05 -10.82 -15.10
N ALA A 28 5.41 -9.72 -15.50
CA ALA A 28 5.51 -8.44 -14.77
C ALA A 28 4.86 -8.52 -13.38
N GLU A 29 3.69 -9.13 -13.26
CA GLU A 29 3.00 -9.35 -11.99
C GLU A 29 3.84 -10.24 -11.05
N GLN A 30 4.39 -11.34 -11.57
CA GLN A 30 5.27 -12.21 -10.80
C GLN A 30 6.54 -11.49 -10.35
N LYS A 31 7.17 -10.71 -11.23
CA LYS A 31 8.36 -9.92 -10.88
C LYS A 31 8.06 -8.90 -9.78
N ALA A 32 6.96 -8.16 -9.90
CA ALA A 32 6.53 -7.21 -8.88
C ALA A 32 6.28 -7.88 -7.53
N GLN A 33 5.71 -9.09 -7.54
CA GLN A 33 5.47 -9.87 -6.34
C GLN A 33 6.78 -10.31 -5.66
N VAL A 34 7.78 -10.75 -6.44
CA VAL A 34 9.09 -11.12 -5.92
C VAL A 34 9.81 -9.91 -5.32
N GLU A 35 9.86 -8.80 -6.05
CA GLU A 35 10.46 -7.54 -5.56
C GLU A 35 9.81 -7.06 -4.27
N PHE A 36 8.49 -7.17 -4.15
CA PHE A 36 7.77 -6.86 -2.93
C PHE A 36 8.19 -7.76 -1.76
N GLN A 37 8.28 -9.08 -1.98
CA GLN A 37 8.69 -10.03 -0.94
C GLN A 37 10.14 -9.80 -0.50
N GLU A 38 11.06 -9.52 -1.43
CA GLU A 38 12.44 -9.18 -1.14
C GLU A 38 12.53 -7.92 -0.28
N HIS A 39 11.78 -6.87 -0.63
CA HIS A 39 11.71 -5.64 0.14
C HIS A 39 11.18 -5.87 1.56
N VAL A 40 10.14 -6.71 1.72
CA VAL A 40 9.60 -7.09 3.04
C VAL A 40 10.65 -7.83 3.87
N LEU A 41 11.35 -8.81 3.28
CA LEU A 41 12.40 -9.56 3.97
C LEU A 41 13.55 -8.64 4.41
N GLN A 42 13.99 -7.73 3.54
CA GLN A 42 15.02 -6.76 3.87
C GLN A 42 14.58 -5.82 4.99
N SER A 43 13.31 -5.39 4.97
CA SER A 43 12.73 -4.55 6.02
C SER A 43 12.70 -5.27 7.37
N LEU A 44 12.26 -6.54 7.40
CA LEU A 44 12.24 -7.36 8.60
C LEU A 44 13.66 -7.63 9.15
N SER A 45 14.61 -7.95 8.27
CA SER A 45 16.01 -8.15 8.63
C SER A 45 16.64 -6.90 9.24
N THR A 46 16.35 -5.73 8.65
CA THR A 46 16.80 -4.44 9.16
C THR A 46 16.18 -4.13 10.52
N ALA A 47 14.86 -4.35 10.67
CA ALA A 47 14.14 -4.14 11.93
C ALA A 47 14.68 -5.06 13.05
N ARG A 48 15.01 -6.31 12.73
CA ARG A 48 15.66 -7.24 13.67
C ARG A 48 17.05 -6.77 14.06
N THR A 49 17.87 -6.34 13.10
CA THR A 49 19.22 -5.80 13.34
C THR A 49 19.19 -4.57 14.25
N ARG A 50 18.17 -3.72 14.09
CA ARG A 50 17.94 -2.53 14.94
C ARG A 50 17.28 -2.82 16.28
N GLN A 51 16.99 -4.09 16.58
CA GLN A 51 16.27 -4.51 17.79
C GLN A 51 14.88 -3.88 17.90
N GLU A 52 14.26 -3.54 16.77
CA GLU A 52 12.87 -3.07 16.71
C GLU A 52 11.90 -4.25 16.85
N LEU A 53 12.28 -5.42 16.33
CA LEU A 53 11.53 -6.67 16.40
C LEU A 53 12.42 -7.79 16.93
N ASP A 54 11.83 -8.72 17.67
CA ASP A 54 12.47 -9.93 18.18
C ASP A 54 11.58 -11.15 17.88
N VAL A 55 12.15 -12.35 17.84
CA VAL A 55 11.40 -13.59 17.59
C VAL A 55 11.62 -14.54 18.75
N ARG A 56 10.56 -14.79 19.52
CA ARG A 56 10.56 -15.67 20.69
C ARG A 56 9.53 -16.76 20.51
N ASP A 57 9.93 -18.02 20.66
CA ASP A 57 9.04 -19.18 20.53
C ASP A 57 8.22 -19.20 19.23
N GLY A 58 8.82 -18.75 18.12
CA GLY A 58 8.18 -18.67 16.81
C GLY A 58 7.20 -17.50 16.64
N GLN A 59 7.04 -16.63 17.65
CA GLN A 59 6.21 -15.43 17.58
C GLN A 59 7.07 -14.17 17.41
N VAL A 60 6.59 -13.24 16.57
CA VAL A 60 7.20 -11.91 16.43
C VAL A 60 6.74 -11.04 17.58
N VAL A 61 7.69 -10.57 18.39
CA VAL A 61 7.45 -9.69 19.54
C VAL A 61 8.16 -8.35 19.35
N ALA A 62 7.67 -7.33 20.05
CA ALA A 62 8.32 -6.02 20.06
C ALA A 62 9.71 -6.10 20.68
N GLY A 63 10.74 -5.62 19.97
CA GLY A 63 12.10 -5.51 20.48
C GLY A 63 12.29 -4.27 21.37
N LEU A 64 13.49 -4.13 21.94
CA LEU A 64 13.84 -3.03 22.85
C LEU A 64 13.64 -1.63 22.22
N ASN A 65 13.88 -1.50 20.91
CA ASN A 65 13.76 -0.25 20.18
C ASN A 65 12.44 -0.11 19.41
N PHE A 66 11.44 -0.96 19.66
CA PHE A 66 10.17 -0.95 18.93
C PHE A 66 9.48 0.43 18.97
N GLY A 67 9.54 1.12 20.11
CA GLY A 67 8.99 2.48 20.29
C GLY A 67 9.73 3.59 19.54
N GLN A 68 10.94 3.31 19.07
CA GLN A 68 11.76 4.21 18.25
C GLN A 68 11.72 3.86 16.76
N SER A 69 11.09 2.73 16.39
CA SER A 69 10.94 2.36 14.97
C SER A 69 10.21 3.45 14.20
N LYS A 70 10.60 3.63 12.93
CA LYS A 70 9.97 4.61 12.03
C LYS A 70 8.46 4.39 11.96
N GLN A 71 8.03 3.14 11.89
CA GLN A 71 6.63 2.73 11.78
C GLN A 71 5.85 3.12 13.04
N THR A 72 6.39 2.86 14.24
CA THR A 72 5.74 3.28 15.49
C THR A 72 5.66 4.79 15.60
N LYS A 73 6.70 5.52 15.19
CA LYS A 73 6.66 7.00 15.16
C LYS A 73 5.65 7.54 14.16
N LEU A 74 5.55 6.95 12.96
CA LEU A 74 4.55 7.32 11.98
C LEU A 74 3.13 7.06 12.51
N PHE A 75 2.90 5.91 13.16
CA PHE A 75 1.61 5.61 13.77
C PHE A 75 1.26 6.59 14.89
N GLN A 76 2.19 6.89 15.79
CA GLN A 76 2.01 7.91 16.83
C GLN A 76 1.69 9.28 16.23
N PHE A 77 2.41 9.67 15.17
CA PHE A 77 2.16 10.92 14.47
C PHE A 77 0.79 10.95 13.79
N SER A 78 0.38 9.87 13.11
CA SER A 78 -0.95 9.75 12.52
C SER A 78 -2.03 9.90 13.57
N ASN A 79 -1.94 9.19 14.70
CA ASN A 79 -2.90 9.31 15.79
C ASN A 79 -2.93 10.73 16.38
N PHE A 80 -1.77 11.37 16.49
CA PHE A 80 -1.70 12.78 16.89
C PHE A 80 -2.43 13.70 15.91
N VAL A 81 -2.23 13.51 14.59
CA VAL A 81 -2.92 14.28 13.55
C VAL A 81 -4.44 14.06 13.62
N PHE A 82 -4.89 12.82 13.77
CA PHE A 82 -6.31 12.49 13.93
C PHE A 82 -6.89 13.14 15.19
N ALA A 83 -6.25 12.98 16.36
CA ALA A 83 -6.72 13.56 17.61
C ALA A 83 -6.71 15.10 17.61
N LYS A 84 -5.74 15.73 16.93
CA LYS A 84 -5.60 17.19 16.87
C LYS A 84 -6.63 17.82 15.94
N TYR A 85 -6.80 17.28 14.74
CA TYR A 85 -7.56 17.92 13.68
C TYR A 85 -8.90 17.25 13.36
N LEU A 86 -9.04 15.95 13.63
CA LEU A 86 -10.19 15.14 13.24
C LEU A 86 -10.89 14.54 14.48
N LYS A 87 -11.12 15.37 15.50
CA LYS A 87 -11.85 14.95 16.72
C LYS A 87 -13.24 14.41 16.36
N GLY A 88 -13.59 13.25 16.89
CA GLY A 88 -14.86 12.57 16.63
C GLY A 88 -14.88 11.71 15.37
N PHE A 89 -13.78 11.61 14.61
CA PHE A 89 -13.68 10.74 13.43
C PHE A 89 -13.80 9.24 13.79
N GLU A 90 -13.19 8.80 14.88
CA GLU A 90 -13.16 7.37 15.28
C GLU A 90 -14.54 6.85 15.75
N GLU A 91 -15.39 7.73 16.27
CA GLU A 91 -16.71 7.38 16.83
C GLU A 91 -17.88 7.83 15.93
N TYR A 92 -17.59 8.33 14.73
CA TYR A 92 -18.63 8.88 13.86
C TYR A 92 -19.46 7.78 13.19
N THR A 93 -20.61 7.46 13.78
CA THR A 93 -21.60 6.52 13.21
C THR A 93 -22.72 7.24 12.44
N GLY A 94 -22.53 8.52 12.10
CA GLY A 94 -23.55 9.37 11.47
C GLY A 94 -23.61 9.26 9.94
N ASN A 95 -24.24 10.25 9.30
CA ASN A 95 -24.43 10.27 7.85
C ASN A 95 -23.24 10.88 7.08
N PHE A 96 -23.14 10.60 5.78
CA PHE A 96 -22.03 11.07 4.94
C PHE A 96 -21.83 12.60 4.98
N LYS A 97 -22.90 13.39 5.12
CA LYS A 97 -22.80 14.86 5.22
C LYS A 97 -22.06 15.32 6.48
N GLY A 98 -22.34 14.73 7.64
CA GLY A 98 -21.63 15.11 8.86
C GLY A 98 -20.18 14.60 8.89
N PHE A 99 -19.92 13.46 8.24
CA PHE A 99 -18.54 13.01 8.00
C PHE A 99 -17.74 14.02 7.16
N GLN A 100 -18.34 14.53 6.07
CA GLN A 100 -17.72 15.54 5.22
C GLN A 100 -17.45 16.86 5.98
N GLN A 101 -18.33 17.23 6.92
CA GLN A 101 -18.13 18.42 7.77
C GLN A 101 -16.91 18.25 8.69
N ILE A 102 -16.77 17.10 9.37
CA ILE A 102 -15.61 16.79 10.23
C ILE A 102 -14.30 16.89 9.45
N LEU A 103 -14.26 16.32 8.24
CA LEU A 103 -13.08 16.41 7.36
C LEU A 103 -12.78 17.85 6.94
N THR A 104 -13.81 18.60 6.54
CA THR A 104 -13.65 19.98 6.08
C THR A 104 -13.15 20.89 7.20
N GLU A 105 -13.66 20.71 8.42
CA GLU A 105 -13.21 21.44 9.60
C GLU A 105 -11.78 21.06 9.98
N GLY A 106 -11.43 19.77 9.93
CA GLY A 106 -10.07 19.31 10.17
C GLY A 106 -9.07 19.90 9.18
N LEU A 107 -9.40 19.89 7.89
CA LEU A 107 -8.60 20.51 6.84
C LEU A 107 -8.45 22.03 7.05
N LYS A 108 -9.51 22.71 7.52
CA LYS A 108 -9.44 24.15 7.83
C LYS A 108 -8.47 24.43 8.98
N LYS A 109 -8.51 23.63 10.05
CA LYS A 109 -7.58 23.73 11.20
C LYS A 109 -6.14 23.40 10.84
N MET A 110 -5.92 22.40 9.98
CA MET A 110 -4.57 22.12 9.47
C MET A 110 -4.02 23.29 8.66
N LYS A 111 -4.84 23.91 7.81
CA LYS A 111 -4.43 25.08 7.02
C LYS A 111 -4.13 26.32 7.87
N SER A 112 -4.78 26.50 9.03
CA SER A 112 -4.46 27.62 9.93
C SER A 112 -3.16 27.42 10.67
N ASP A 113 -2.81 26.20 11.05
CA ASP A 113 -1.58 25.90 11.80
C ASP A 113 -0.30 25.93 10.95
N VAL A 114 -0.43 25.89 9.62
CA VAL A 114 0.70 25.97 8.67
C VAL A 114 1.05 27.43 8.30
N LYS A 115 0.17 28.40 8.64
CA LYS A 115 0.44 29.84 8.48
C LYS A 115 1.16 30.40 9.69
#